data_AF-A0A660HQZ9-F1
#
_entry.id   AF-A0A660HQZ9-F1
#
_cell.length_a   1.000
_cell.length_b   1.000
_cell.length_c   1.000
_cell.angle_alpha   90.00
_cell.angle_beta   90.00
_cell.angle_gamma   90.00
#
_symmetry.space_group_name_H-M   'P 1'
#
loop_
_entity.id
_entity.type
_entity.pdbx_description
1 polymer ?
#
loop_
_entity_poly.entity_id
_entity_poly.type
_entity_poly.pdbx_seq_one_letter_code
_entity_poly.pdbx_strand_id
1 'polypeptide(L)'
;MFYRYKGYSYQKRGNIGYDGYKKVKGVKLSVLVDSQELPLSIIIVPANQNDSTLYILTIKNFKIRRPRGRPINRPSRVTADAMYDTADIRKYNRRRGIKSNIPVNKRNRKKKKKGRPIKVDWEEFKKKSAIERFFSWIESYKKVFPRYEVKEISYLEL
;
A
#
# COMPACT_ATOMS: atom_id res chain seq x y z
N MET A 1 -2.21 -1.81 -10.63
CA MET A 1 -2.17 -2.06 -9.17
C MET A 1 -1.52 -0.90 -8.45
N PHE A 2 -2.22 -0.37 -7.47
CA PHE A 2 -1.88 0.84 -6.72
C PHE A 2 -1.61 0.47 -5.28
N TYR A 3 -0.55 1.04 -4.72
CA TYR A 3 -0.22 0.88 -3.33
C TYR A 3 -0.31 2.22 -2.62
N ARG A 4 -1.02 2.25 -1.50
CA ARG A 4 -1.07 3.41 -0.61
C ARG A 4 -1.27 2.96 0.82
N TYR A 5 -0.71 3.77 1.68
CA TYR A 5 -0.81 3.67 3.13
C TYR A 5 -1.70 4.80 3.64
N LYS A 6 -2.56 4.49 4.61
CA LYS A 6 -3.24 5.49 5.44
C LYS A 6 -3.24 5.04 6.90
N GLY A 7 -2.70 5.89 7.78
CA GLY A 7 -2.78 5.70 9.23
C GLY A 7 -4.11 6.22 9.75
N TYR A 8 -4.79 5.41 10.56
CA TYR A 8 -6.08 5.70 11.17
C TYR A 8 -5.97 5.86 12.69
N SER A 9 -6.71 6.83 13.22
CA SER A 9 -6.85 7.06 14.66
C SER A 9 -7.98 6.21 15.25
N TYR A 10 -7.78 5.76 16.49
CA TYR A 10 -8.78 5.24 17.42
C TYR A 10 -9.31 3.82 17.19
N GLN A 11 -8.81 2.89 18.00
CA GLN A 11 -9.45 1.62 18.34
C GLN A 11 -9.37 1.50 19.88
N LYS A 12 -10.48 1.23 20.57
CA LYS A 12 -10.49 1.14 22.05
C LYS A 12 -9.97 -0.21 22.59
N ARG A 13 -9.83 -1.23 21.73
CA ARG A 13 -9.29 -2.57 22.07
C ARG A 13 -8.55 -3.15 20.86
N GLY A 14 -7.31 -3.61 21.06
CA GLY A 14 -6.43 -4.21 20.05
C GLY A 14 -4.94 -3.91 20.26
N ASN A 15 -4.06 -4.55 19.50
CA ASN A 15 -2.61 -4.31 19.51
C ASN A 15 -2.31 -2.99 18.76
N ILE A 16 -2.27 -1.87 19.49
CA ILE A 16 -2.26 -0.50 18.94
C ILE A 16 -0.85 0.10 19.03
N GLY A 17 -0.43 0.82 17.99
CA GLY A 17 0.87 1.48 17.95
C GLY A 17 0.74 2.99 18.01
N TYR A 18 1.82 3.66 18.39
CA TYR A 18 1.91 5.13 18.37
C TYR A 18 2.64 5.59 17.11
N ASP A 19 1.99 6.43 16.31
CA ASP A 19 2.61 7.12 15.18
C ASP A 19 3.26 8.42 15.70
N GLY A 20 4.59 8.42 15.81
CA GLY A 20 5.33 9.59 16.30
C GLY A 20 5.28 10.80 15.37
N TYR A 21 5.01 10.61 14.08
CA TYR A 21 4.88 11.71 13.12
C TYR A 21 3.52 12.40 13.27
N LYS A 22 2.45 11.61 13.34
CA LYS A 22 1.09 12.15 13.52
C LYS A 22 0.74 12.45 14.99
N LYS A 23 1.55 11.97 15.92
CA LYS A 23 1.31 11.99 17.37
C LYS A 23 -0.01 11.33 17.79
N VAL A 24 -0.38 10.24 17.14
CA VAL A 24 -1.67 9.56 17.34
C VAL A 24 -1.47 8.07 17.62
N LYS A 25 -2.27 7.53 18.55
CA LYS A 25 -2.38 6.08 18.76
C LYS A 25 -3.43 5.49 17.80
N GLY A 26 -3.05 4.43 17.10
CA GLY A 26 -3.97 3.76 16.20
C GLY A 26 -3.35 2.61 15.41
N VAL A 27 -3.95 2.35 14.26
CA VAL A 27 -3.54 1.30 13.33
C VAL A 27 -3.24 1.91 11.97
N LYS A 28 -2.32 1.27 11.26
CA LYS A 28 -1.95 1.58 9.89
C LYS A 28 -2.62 0.58 8.97
N LEU A 29 -3.28 1.09 7.94
CA LEU A 29 -3.82 0.28 6.86
C LEU A 29 -2.88 0.40 5.66
N SER A 30 -2.32 -0.73 5.25
CA SER A 30 -1.56 -0.86 4.03
C SER A 30 -2.38 -1.64 3.02
N VAL A 31 -2.65 -1.02 1.86
CA VAL A 31 -3.58 -1.59 0.88
C VAL A 31 -2.96 -1.59 -0.50
N LEU A 32 -3.27 -2.67 -1.21
CA LEU A 32 -2.95 -2.89 -2.59
C LEU A 32 -4.25 -3.08 -3.36
N VAL A 33 -4.55 -2.15 -4.26
CA VAL A 33 -5.83 -2.06 -4.98
C VAL A 33 -5.59 -2.24 -6.47
N ASP A 34 -6.55 -2.84 -7.18
CA ASP A 34 -6.53 -2.85 -8.64
C ASP A 34 -7.01 -1.52 -9.27
N SER A 35 -6.97 -1.40 -10.60
CA SER A 35 -7.57 -0.27 -11.32
C SER A 35 -9.09 -0.19 -11.19
N GLN A 36 -9.76 -1.28 -10.84
CA GLN A 36 -11.20 -1.34 -10.60
C GLN A 36 -11.58 -1.17 -9.13
N GLU A 37 -10.70 -0.59 -8.30
CA GLU A 37 -10.96 -0.31 -6.88
C GLU A 37 -11.10 -1.53 -5.97
N LEU A 38 -10.92 -2.74 -6.53
CA LEU A 38 -10.93 -3.98 -5.77
C LEU A 38 -9.67 -4.12 -4.91
N PRO A 39 -9.80 -4.33 -3.59
CA PRO A 39 -8.66 -4.60 -2.72
C PRO A 39 -8.12 -6.00 -3.01
N LEU A 40 -6.86 -6.07 -3.42
CA LEU A 40 -6.16 -7.32 -3.74
C LEU A 40 -5.28 -7.81 -2.58
N SER A 41 -4.92 -6.93 -1.66
CA SER A 41 -4.26 -7.27 -0.40
C SER A 41 -4.43 -6.13 0.58
N ILE A 42 -4.78 -6.47 1.81
CA ILE A 42 -4.91 -5.52 2.92
C ILE A 42 -4.12 -6.06 4.08
N ILE A 43 -3.37 -5.17 4.73
CA ILE A 43 -2.67 -5.45 5.97
C ILE A 43 -3.02 -4.37 6.98
N ILE A 44 -3.38 -4.80 8.18
CA ILE A 44 -3.66 -3.94 9.31
C ILE A 44 -2.59 -4.19 10.36
N VAL A 45 -1.89 -3.12 10.73
CA VAL A 45 -0.78 -3.19 11.69
C VAL A 45 -0.86 -2.06 12.72
N PRO A 46 -0.20 -2.20 13.88
CA PRO A 46 -0.09 -1.11 14.84
C PRO A 46 0.64 0.10 14.22
N ALA A 47 0.31 1.32 14.65
CA ALA A 47 0.83 2.54 14.01
C ALA A 47 2.30 2.93 14.29
N ASN A 48 3.06 2.07 14.95
CA ASN A 48 4.50 2.22 15.12
C ASN A 48 5.32 1.58 13.97
N GLN A 49 4.69 0.80 13.08
CA GLN A 49 5.38 0.08 12.01
C GLN A 49 5.88 1.01 10.89
N ASN A 50 7.04 0.71 10.31
CA ASN A 50 7.63 1.48 9.22
C ASN A 50 6.94 1.19 7.88
N ASP A 51 6.55 2.25 7.15
CA ASP A 51 5.82 2.16 5.89
C ASP A 51 6.53 1.33 4.80
N SER A 52 7.87 1.32 4.79
CA SER A 52 8.66 0.51 3.87
C SER A 52 8.54 -1.01 4.14
N THR A 53 8.45 -1.37 5.42
CA THR A 53 8.24 -2.76 5.85
C THR A 53 6.82 -3.19 5.48
N LEU A 54 5.84 -2.30 5.68
CA LEU A 54 4.46 -2.54 5.29
C LEU A 54 4.31 -2.75 3.79
N TYR A 55 5.03 -1.99 2.95
CA TYR A 55 5.00 -2.20 1.51
C TYR A 55 5.38 -3.62 1.13
N ILE A 56 6.51 -4.09 1.64
CA ILE A 56 7.02 -5.43 1.34
C ILE A 56 6.04 -6.50 1.85
N LEU A 57 5.52 -6.31 3.05
CA LEU A 57 4.57 -7.24 3.67
C LEU A 57 3.28 -7.36 2.84
N THR A 58 2.72 -6.24 2.39
CA THR A 58 1.49 -6.22 1.57
C THR A 58 1.71 -6.88 0.21
N ILE A 59 2.86 -6.66 -0.43
CA ILE A 59 3.20 -7.37 -1.67
C ILE A 59 3.42 -8.88 -1.44
N LYS A 60 3.86 -9.29 -0.25
CA LYS A 60 3.97 -10.72 0.10
C LYS A 60 2.61 -11.36 0.34
N ASN A 61 1.67 -10.64 0.95
CA ASN A 61 0.32 -11.12 1.22
C ASN A 61 -0.54 -11.23 -0.04
N PHE A 62 -0.19 -10.47 -1.09
CA PHE A 62 -0.85 -10.56 -2.39
C PHE A 62 -0.85 -11.98 -2.96
N LYS A 63 -2.06 -12.52 -3.17
CA LYS A 63 -2.28 -13.82 -3.78
C LYS A 63 -3.61 -13.85 -4.52
N ILE A 64 -3.58 -13.99 -5.84
CA ILE A 64 -4.79 -14.24 -6.65
C ILE A 64 -4.83 -15.73 -7.00
N ARG A 65 -5.86 -16.44 -6.52
CA ARG A 65 -6.15 -17.81 -6.92
C ARG A 65 -6.65 -17.83 -8.37
N ARG A 66 -6.23 -18.82 -9.14
CA ARG A 66 -6.72 -19.07 -10.50
C ARG A 66 -7.59 -20.32 -10.49
N PRO A 67 -8.62 -20.42 -11.35
CA PRO A 67 -9.42 -21.65 -11.49
C PRO A 67 -8.56 -22.89 -11.81
N ARG A 68 -7.46 -22.70 -12.56
CA ARG A 68 -6.49 -23.75 -12.87
C ARG A 68 -5.05 -23.21 -12.86
N GLY A 69 -4.11 -24.03 -12.41
CA GLY A 69 -2.66 -23.73 -12.41
C GLY A 69 -2.16 -22.97 -11.17
N ARG A 70 -0.91 -22.46 -11.26
CA ARG A 70 -0.24 -21.80 -10.12
C ARG A 70 -0.89 -20.43 -9.81
N PRO A 71 -1.20 -20.12 -8.54
CA PRO A 71 -1.69 -18.81 -8.13
C PRO A 71 -0.73 -17.67 -8.49
N ILE A 72 -1.27 -16.49 -8.76
CA ILE A 72 -0.46 -15.28 -8.95
C ILE A 72 -0.05 -14.76 -7.58
N ASN A 73 1.26 -14.77 -7.29
CA ASN A 73 1.83 -14.36 -6.00
C ASN A 73 2.65 -13.07 -6.07
N ARG A 74 2.52 -12.33 -7.18
CA ARG A 74 3.13 -11.03 -7.38
C ARG A 74 2.39 -10.25 -8.47
N PRO A 75 2.26 -8.93 -8.33
CA PRO A 75 1.80 -8.10 -9.43
C PRO A 75 2.85 -7.97 -10.54
N SER A 76 2.39 -7.72 -11.75
CA SER A 76 3.27 -7.41 -12.89
C SER A 76 3.88 -6.01 -12.77
N ARG A 77 3.10 -5.06 -12.24
CA ARG A 77 3.48 -3.67 -12.01
C ARG A 77 2.83 -3.12 -10.74
N VAL A 78 3.57 -2.30 -9.99
CA VAL A 78 3.05 -1.53 -8.85
C VAL A 78 3.29 -0.05 -9.07
N THR A 79 2.22 0.72 -8.94
CA THR A 79 2.25 2.19 -8.91
C THR A 79 2.13 2.66 -7.46
N ALA A 80 3.04 3.52 -7.01
CA ALA A 80 3.05 4.06 -5.65
C ALA A 80 3.61 5.49 -5.62
N ASP A 81 3.31 6.22 -4.55
CA ASP A 81 3.78 7.59 -4.36
C ASP A 81 5.30 7.69 -4.22
N ALA A 82 5.85 8.89 -4.48
CA ALA A 82 7.29 9.14 -4.43
C ALA A 82 7.92 8.79 -3.07
N MET A 83 7.19 8.88 -1.96
CA MET A 83 7.69 8.49 -0.64
C MET A 83 8.19 7.03 -0.57
N TYR A 84 7.69 6.16 -1.45
CA TYR A 84 8.12 4.76 -1.58
C TYR A 84 9.36 4.56 -2.45
N ASP A 85 9.99 5.65 -2.93
CA ASP A 85 11.26 5.59 -3.64
C ASP A 85 12.43 5.35 -2.67
N THR A 86 12.51 4.12 -2.16
CA THR A 86 13.61 3.65 -1.31
C THR A 86 14.43 2.57 -2.03
N ALA A 87 15.71 2.43 -1.65
CA ALA A 87 16.58 1.41 -2.22
C ALA A 87 16.02 -0.01 -1.98
N ASP A 88 15.47 -0.26 -0.78
CA ASP A 88 14.94 -1.56 -0.39
C ASP A 88 13.69 -1.96 -1.19
N ILE A 89 12.73 -1.04 -1.36
CA ILE A 89 11.53 -1.28 -2.18
C ILE A 89 11.91 -1.54 -3.63
N ARG A 90 12.82 -0.73 -4.20
CA ARG A 90 13.29 -0.91 -5.57
C ARG A 90 14.03 -2.24 -5.74
N LYS A 91 14.89 -2.62 -4.79
CA LYS A 91 15.64 -3.89 -4.79
C LYS A 91 14.69 -5.08 -4.64
N TYR A 92 13.70 -4.99 -3.76
CA TYR A 92 12.67 -6.00 -3.57
C TYR A 92 11.85 -6.22 -4.85
N ASN A 93 11.33 -5.16 -5.45
CA ASN A 93 10.55 -5.24 -6.68
C ASN A 93 11.36 -5.84 -7.83
N ARG A 94 12.62 -5.42 -8.01
CA ARG A 94 13.52 -5.99 -9.04
C ARG A 94 13.75 -7.49 -8.83
N ARG A 95 14.08 -7.92 -7.60
CA ARG A 95 14.27 -9.35 -7.27
C ARG A 95 13.02 -10.19 -7.55
N ARG A 96 11.83 -9.61 -7.35
CA ARG A 96 10.55 -10.27 -7.60
C ARG A 96 10.06 -10.11 -9.05
N GLY A 97 10.77 -9.42 -9.93
CA GLY A 97 10.32 -9.17 -11.31
C GLY A 97 9.07 -8.27 -11.40
N ILE A 98 8.88 -7.37 -10.44
CA ILE A 98 7.77 -6.43 -10.36
C ILE A 98 8.20 -5.09 -10.96
N LYS A 99 7.49 -4.61 -11.98
CA LYS A 99 7.75 -3.28 -12.57
C LYS A 99 7.32 -2.19 -11.58
N SER A 100 8.23 -1.27 -11.24
CA SER A 100 7.95 -0.19 -10.28
C SER A 100 7.64 1.12 -11.00
N ASN A 101 6.37 1.53 -11.00
CA ASN A 101 5.93 2.85 -11.45
C ASN A 101 5.88 3.82 -10.26
N ILE A 102 7.05 4.13 -9.71
CA ILE A 102 7.21 4.98 -8.53
C ILE A 102 8.00 6.21 -8.96
N PRO A 103 7.48 7.44 -8.78
CA PRO A 103 8.24 8.65 -9.04
C PRO A 103 9.48 8.76 -8.16
N VAL A 104 10.52 9.43 -8.65
CA VAL A 104 11.73 9.66 -7.84
C VAL A 104 11.41 10.64 -6.70
N ASN A 105 11.78 10.29 -5.47
CA ASN A 105 11.65 11.22 -4.35
C ASN A 105 12.75 12.28 -4.42
N LYS A 106 12.39 13.51 -4.79
CA LYS A 106 13.34 14.63 -4.85
C LYS A 106 13.90 15.00 -3.47
N ARG A 107 13.11 14.84 -2.40
CA ARG A 107 13.51 15.23 -1.02
C ARG A 107 14.66 14.38 -0.49
N ASN A 108 14.63 13.08 -0.76
CA ASN A 108 15.66 12.14 -0.29
C ASN A 108 16.91 12.11 -1.18
N ARG A 109 16.93 12.89 -2.27
CA ARG A 109 17.92 12.76 -3.32
C ARG A 109 18.78 14.02 -3.44
N LYS A 110 19.87 14.05 -2.67
CA LYS A 110 20.88 15.13 -2.73
C LYS A 110 21.77 15.09 -3.98
N LYS A 111 21.89 13.93 -4.65
CA LYS A 111 22.73 13.75 -5.85
C LYS A 111 21.98 13.04 -6.99
N LYS A 112 22.23 13.47 -8.24
CA LYS A 112 21.69 12.83 -9.45
C LYS A 112 22.20 11.38 -9.55
N LYS A 113 21.33 10.44 -9.94
CA LYS A 113 21.78 9.05 -10.19
C LYS A 113 22.71 9.05 -11.40
N LYS A 114 23.83 8.32 -11.30
CA LYS A 114 24.56 7.88 -12.49
C LYS A 114 23.80 6.71 -13.14
N GLY A 115 23.72 6.68 -14.47
CA GLY A 115 23.06 5.63 -15.26
C GLY A 115 21.65 5.97 -15.73
N ARG A 116 20.95 4.96 -16.28
CA ARG A 116 19.64 5.12 -16.95
C ARG A 116 18.60 5.78 -16.01
N PRO A 117 17.93 6.87 -16.44
CA PRO A 117 16.90 7.51 -15.64
C PRO A 117 15.71 6.58 -15.42
N ILE A 118 15.05 6.73 -14.27
CA ILE A 118 13.83 6.01 -13.95
C ILE A 118 12.70 6.68 -14.73
N LYS A 119 12.14 5.96 -15.72
CA LYS A 119 10.93 6.38 -16.42
C LYS A 119 9.71 6.07 -15.56
N VAL A 120 8.85 7.05 -15.40
CA VAL A 120 7.55 6.94 -14.74
C VAL A 120 6.50 7.07 -15.83
N ASP A 121 5.56 6.14 -15.83
CA ASP A 121 4.38 6.21 -16.67
C ASP A 121 3.34 7.07 -15.94
N TRP A 122 3.22 8.32 -16.38
CA TRP A 122 2.35 9.30 -15.75
C TRP A 122 0.86 9.06 -16.04
N GLU A 123 0.53 8.44 -17.17
CA GLU A 123 -0.86 8.06 -17.49
C GLU A 123 -1.32 6.97 -16.54
N GLU A 124 -0.50 5.95 -16.34
CA GLU A 124 -0.75 4.91 -15.35
C GLU A 124 -0.73 5.48 -13.92
N PHE A 125 0.09 6.50 -13.65
CA PHE A 125 0.11 7.17 -12.34
C PHE A 125 -1.20 7.90 -12.04
N LYS A 126 -1.87 8.50 -13.03
CA LYS A 126 -3.18 9.16 -12.86
C LYS A 126 -4.26 8.20 -12.39
N LYS A 127 -4.19 6.92 -12.78
CA LYS A 127 -5.13 5.87 -12.34
C LYS A 127 -5.03 5.55 -10.84
N LYS A 128 -4.07 6.13 -10.12
CA LYS A 128 -4.02 6.04 -8.65
C LYS A 128 -5.26 6.61 -7.97
N SER A 129 -6.08 7.42 -8.65
CA SER A 129 -7.36 7.88 -8.10
C SER A 129 -8.26 6.74 -7.61
N ALA A 130 -8.13 5.52 -8.16
CA ALA A 130 -8.79 4.33 -7.64
C ALA A 130 -8.46 4.07 -6.16
N ILE A 131 -7.21 4.22 -5.73
CA ILE A 131 -6.86 4.01 -4.32
C ILE A 131 -7.41 5.12 -3.43
N GLU A 132 -7.52 6.34 -3.95
CA GLU A 132 -8.11 7.47 -3.23
C GLU A 132 -9.60 7.27 -3.02
N ARG A 133 -10.31 6.79 -4.04
CA ARG A 133 -11.73 6.44 -3.95
C ARG A 133 -11.95 5.29 -2.98
N PHE A 134 -11.14 4.22 -3.05
CA PHE A 134 -11.16 3.14 -2.07
C PHE A 134 -11.01 3.64 -0.61
N PHE A 135 -10.04 4.52 -0.36
CA PHE A 135 -9.84 5.09 0.97
C PHE A 135 -11.00 6.01 1.41
N SER A 136 -11.59 6.77 0.49
CA SER A 136 -12.78 7.60 0.73
C SER A 136 -14.00 6.75 1.07
N TRP A 137 -14.17 5.64 0.36
CA TRP A 137 -15.20 4.65 0.59
C TRP A 137 -15.06 4.01 1.97
N ILE A 138 -13.87 3.50 2.34
CA ILE A 138 -13.60 2.99 3.69
C ILE A 138 -13.91 4.03 4.77
N GLU A 139 -13.52 5.29 4.59
CA GLU A 139 -13.79 6.33 5.58
C GLU A 139 -15.28 6.63 5.74
N SER A 140 -16.04 6.55 4.66
CA SER A 140 -17.50 6.68 4.69
C SER A 140 -18.12 5.52 5.48
N TYR A 141 -17.68 4.27 5.27
CA TYR A 141 -18.16 3.12 6.02
C TYR A 141 -17.82 3.18 7.52
N LYS A 142 -16.64 3.71 7.88
CA LYS A 142 -16.26 3.90 9.29
C LYS A 142 -17.16 4.90 10.02
N LYS A 143 -17.66 5.92 9.34
CA LYS A 143 -18.63 6.86 9.91
C LYS A 143 -19.96 6.19 10.24
N VAL A 144 -20.33 5.16 9.47
CA VAL A 144 -21.59 4.42 9.62
C VAL A 144 -21.46 3.30 10.67
N PHE A 145 -20.32 2.61 10.75
CA PHE A 145 -20.09 1.51 11.71
C PHE A 145 -18.82 1.71 12.58
N PRO A 146 -18.90 2.48 13.69
CA PRO A 146 -17.74 2.78 14.52
C PRO A 146 -17.32 1.68 15.53
N ARG A 147 -17.94 0.49 15.54
CA ARG A 147 -17.89 -0.45 16.69
C ARG A 147 -17.40 -1.88 16.46
N TYR A 148 -16.79 -2.24 15.33
CA TYR A 148 -16.31 -3.61 15.11
C TYR A 148 -14.78 -3.73 15.03
N GLU A 149 -14.26 -4.89 15.46
CA GLU A 149 -12.87 -5.29 15.22
C GLU A 149 -12.60 -5.27 13.73
N VAL A 150 -11.70 -4.39 13.29
CA VAL A 150 -11.31 -4.31 11.89
C VAL A 150 -10.31 -5.45 11.62
N LYS A 151 -10.76 -6.50 10.94
CA LYS A 151 -9.91 -7.62 10.50
C LYS A 151 -9.62 -7.51 9.00
N GLU A 152 -8.51 -8.09 8.56
CA GLU A 152 -8.13 -8.08 7.14
C GLU A 152 -9.20 -8.73 6.25
N ILE A 153 -9.85 -9.77 6.77
CA ILE A 153 -10.93 -10.53 6.11
C ILE A 153 -12.13 -9.63 5.81
N SER A 154 -12.50 -8.73 6.72
CA SER A 154 -13.67 -7.84 6.58
C SER A 154 -13.59 -6.89 5.38
N TYR A 155 -12.41 -6.70 4.80
CA TYR A 155 -12.23 -5.85 3.62
C TYR A 155 -12.03 -6.62 2.32
N LEU A 156 -11.75 -7.93 2.37
CA LEU A 156 -11.60 -8.76 1.18
C LEU A 156 -12.92 -9.39 0.74
N GLU A 157 -13.95 -9.37 1.60
CA GLU A 157 -15.31 -9.88 1.36
C GLU A 157 -16.30 -8.80 0.86
N LEU A 158 -15.82 -7.57 0.66
CA LEU A 158 -16.58 -6.42 0.17
C LEU A 158 -16.50 -6.30 -1.36
#